data_AF-A0A0R0M4V6-F1
#
_entry.id   AF-A0A0R0M4V6-F1
#
_cell.length_a   1.000
_cell.length_b   1.000
_cell.length_c   1.000
_cell.angle_alpha   90.00
_cell.angle_beta   90.00
_cell.angle_gamma   90.00
#
_symmetry.space_group_name_H-M   'P 1'
#
loop_
_entity.id
_entity.type
_entity.pdbx_description
1 polymer ?
#
loop_
_entity_poly.entity_id
_entity_poly.type
_entity_poly.pdbx_seq_one_letter_code
_entity_poly.pdbx_strand_id
1 'polypeptide(L)'
;MSPICHCLIGLPGSGKSTFARQWVEYDPNCVIISTDTIRAELFGDETIQGDWNLIEQEVLNRVKVAVASGRSVIYDATNFKRSQRMDILQKFACVGAETWMGWYLKIPLDECCRRNKQRQRQVGKNIIESFNKQLINFEPIEAEGFAKVNVVPMVNGKYDFSLVAKQIKSLPRSIVNRRNCSQKKTLHHYSGLIDFERLMYLISLIIKFPGLGLLHEINPDILQKELVGNVQPITDSLDEISALMSRKYHSIYAEPEALANDLQWLEKNGIFNEQGLTSEILVGEYTGNIDKFEAHTYSDSDAFLRLITIIRCLVHFPCFRHEEDEDKTVQEIFFESLKKYIVGFSQDTLRKDIQRVLHPYKILPKDIMKRAYFVGNAILNKHELVQVYKVLRSHAKDLDDPISLSIYEGIEKKLELSQILRPQKNKKADCKEPGESESQDSTQTDSEDYTDDYRVRAIADSPGIDLEKLSDNAAYKKLDQLTEAILSGQLLELVRFANTGR
;
A
#
# COMPACT_ATOMS: atom_id res chain seq x y z
N MET A 1 -12.90 33.64 -17.91
CA MET A 1 -12.61 32.21 -17.67
C MET A 1 -11.35 32.14 -16.84
N SER A 2 -11.30 31.26 -15.83
CA SER A 2 -10.04 30.99 -15.13
C SER A 2 -9.00 30.50 -16.16
N PRO A 3 -7.74 30.95 -16.09
CA PRO A 3 -6.68 30.42 -16.93
C PRO A 3 -6.48 28.91 -16.69
N ILE A 4 -6.08 28.20 -17.75
CA ILE A 4 -5.70 26.78 -17.66
C ILE A 4 -4.26 26.72 -17.15
N CYS A 5 -4.05 26.07 -16.02
CA CYS A 5 -2.73 25.89 -15.43
C CYS A 5 -2.15 24.51 -15.80
N HIS A 6 -0.84 24.36 -15.64
CA HIS A 6 -0.07 23.23 -16.15
C HIS A 6 0.87 22.70 -15.07
N CYS A 7 0.77 21.42 -14.74
CA CYS A 7 1.61 20.74 -13.76
C CYS A 7 2.60 19.81 -14.48
N LEU A 8 3.90 20.06 -14.32
CA LEU A 8 4.92 19.20 -14.91
C LEU A 8 5.21 18.01 -14.00
N ILE A 9 5.31 16.81 -14.58
CA ILE A 9 5.47 15.56 -13.85
C ILE A 9 6.62 14.78 -14.46
N GLY A 10 7.62 14.41 -13.66
CA GLY A 10 8.71 13.56 -14.14
C GLY A 10 9.97 13.59 -13.29
N LEU A 11 10.86 12.64 -13.55
CA LEU A 11 12.09 12.44 -12.79
C LEU A 11 13.07 13.63 -12.88
N PRO A 12 13.97 13.80 -11.90
CA PRO A 12 15.18 14.61 -12.10
C PRO A 12 15.90 14.17 -13.38
N GLY A 13 16.26 15.14 -14.23
CA GLY A 13 16.88 14.87 -15.54
C GLY A 13 15.91 14.59 -16.69
N SER A 14 14.59 14.53 -16.47
CA SER A 14 13.62 14.29 -17.55
C SER A 14 13.45 15.46 -18.54
N GLY A 15 13.87 16.67 -18.16
CA GLY A 15 13.82 17.87 -19.00
C GLY A 15 12.69 18.86 -18.69
N LYS A 16 12.01 18.75 -17.53
CA LYS A 16 10.88 19.62 -17.13
C LYS A 16 11.18 21.12 -17.28
N SER A 17 12.26 21.60 -16.67
CA SER A 17 12.64 23.01 -16.72
C SER A 17 13.06 23.48 -18.11
N THR A 18 13.52 22.56 -18.98
CA THR A 18 13.78 22.87 -20.40
C THR A 18 12.47 23.01 -21.17
N PHE A 19 11.53 22.09 -20.96
CA PHE A 19 10.18 22.15 -21.53
C PHE A 19 9.45 23.42 -21.09
N ALA A 20 9.48 23.76 -19.79
CA ALA A 20 8.85 24.95 -19.23
C ALA A 20 9.34 26.25 -19.89
N ARG A 21 10.67 26.41 -20.02
CA ARG A 21 11.28 27.60 -20.63
C ARG A 21 10.91 27.75 -22.11
N GLN A 22 11.02 26.68 -22.88
CA GLN A 22 10.63 26.69 -24.29
C GLN A 22 9.13 26.91 -24.47
N TRP A 23 8.30 26.49 -23.51
CA TRP A 23 6.88 26.82 -23.52
C TRP A 23 6.66 28.32 -23.36
N VAL A 24 7.28 28.98 -22.36
CA VAL A 24 7.12 30.44 -22.20
C VAL A 24 7.60 31.22 -23.42
N GLU A 25 8.63 30.75 -24.12
CA GLU A 25 9.05 31.33 -25.41
C GLU A 25 7.97 31.19 -26.49
N TYR A 26 7.23 30.08 -26.49
CA TYR A 26 6.13 29.81 -27.42
C TYR A 26 4.83 30.56 -27.05
N ASP A 27 4.52 30.68 -25.75
CA ASP A 27 3.36 31.38 -25.21
C ASP A 27 3.77 32.29 -24.04
N PRO A 28 4.04 33.59 -24.31
CA PRO A 28 4.46 34.55 -23.30
C PRO A 28 3.41 34.84 -22.20
N ASN A 29 2.15 34.43 -22.39
CA ASN A 29 1.14 34.56 -21.34
C ASN A 29 1.42 33.63 -20.16
N CYS A 30 2.13 32.53 -20.40
CA CYS A 30 2.50 31.57 -19.36
C CYS A 30 3.57 32.14 -18.41
N VAL A 31 3.52 31.75 -17.14
CA VAL A 31 4.55 32.03 -16.13
C VAL A 31 5.00 30.75 -15.45
N ILE A 32 6.31 30.59 -15.27
CA ILE A 32 6.88 29.43 -14.59
C ILE A 32 6.95 29.71 -13.09
N ILE A 33 6.42 28.78 -12.30
CA ILE A 33 6.59 28.75 -10.84
C ILE A 33 7.36 27.47 -10.52
N SER A 34 8.64 27.63 -10.19
CA SER A 34 9.56 26.52 -9.92
C SER A 34 9.89 26.46 -8.43
N THR A 35 9.78 25.26 -7.84
CA THR A 35 10.18 25.04 -6.44
C THR A 35 11.69 25.21 -6.24
N ASP A 36 12.51 24.94 -7.25
CA ASP A 36 13.96 25.13 -7.17
C ASP A 36 14.32 26.62 -7.15
N THR A 37 13.64 27.43 -7.98
CA THR A 37 13.82 28.89 -7.98
C THR A 37 13.40 29.50 -6.65
N ILE A 38 12.25 29.09 -6.10
CA ILE A 38 11.78 29.55 -4.79
C ILE A 38 12.76 29.16 -3.67
N ARG A 39 13.34 27.96 -3.70
CA ARG A 39 14.39 27.57 -2.73
C ARG A 39 15.61 28.48 -2.79
N ALA A 40 16.09 28.79 -3.99
CA ALA A 40 17.23 29.70 -4.17
C ALA A 40 16.91 31.11 -3.62
N GLU A 41 15.69 31.61 -3.83
CA GLU A 41 15.27 32.92 -3.33
C GLU A 41 15.13 32.94 -1.79
N LEU A 42 14.55 31.90 -1.20
CA LEU A 42 14.28 31.84 0.25
C LEU A 42 15.52 31.49 1.08
N PHE A 43 16.40 30.63 0.56
CA PHE A 43 17.52 30.06 1.32
C PHE A 43 18.90 30.40 0.74
N GLY A 44 18.96 31.16 -0.36
CA GLY A 44 20.19 31.53 -1.05
C GLY A 44 20.77 30.43 -1.94
N ASP A 45 20.27 29.19 -1.85
CA ASP A 45 20.68 28.04 -2.67
C ASP A 45 19.52 27.06 -2.89
N GLU A 46 19.32 26.63 -4.14
CA GLU A 46 18.34 25.61 -4.52
C GLU A 46 18.64 24.20 -3.98
N THR A 47 19.87 23.95 -3.52
CA THR A 47 20.26 22.66 -2.93
C THR A 47 19.72 22.46 -1.52
N ILE A 48 19.44 23.56 -0.81
CA ILE A 48 18.88 23.55 0.54
C ILE A 48 17.42 23.08 0.44
N GLN A 49 17.10 21.95 1.10
CA GLN A 49 15.73 21.42 1.07
C GLN A 49 14.73 22.40 1.71
N GLY A 50 15.15 23.11 2.76
CA GLY A 50 14.37 24.12 3.45
C GLY A 50 13.14 23.57 4.17
N ASP A 51 12.38 24.47 4.80
CA ASP A 51 11.05 24.15 5.30
C ASP A 51 10.07 24.08 4.12
N TRP A 52 9.45 22.92 3.92
CA TRP A 52 8.47 22.72 2.86
C TRP A 52 7.27 23.66 2.99
N ASN A 53 6.83 23.97 4.22
CA ASN A 53 5.66 24.83 4.44
C ASN A 53 5.88 26.23 3.89
N LEU A 54 7.08 26.79 4.07
CA LEU A 54 7.45 28.11 3.53
C LEU A 54 7.48 28.11 1.99
N ILE A 55 8.08 27.07 1.40
CA ILE A 55 8.13 26.92 -0.07
C ILE A 55 6.72 26.79 -0.63
N GLU A 56 5.88 25.95 -0.01
CA GLU A 56 4.51 25.72 -0.44
C GLU A 56 3.66 26.99 -0.36
N GLN A 57 3.74 27.74 0.74
CA GLN A 57 3.04 29.01 0.89
C GLN A 57 3.43 30.00 -0.22
N GLU A 58 4.72 30.09 -0.55
CA GLU A 58 5.19 30.98 -1.61
C GLU A 58 4.75 30.50 -3.01
N VAL A 59 4.75 29.19 -3.26
CA VAL A 59 4.16 28.60 -4.48
C VAL A 59 2.69 29.00 -4.61
N LEU A 60 1.89 28.82 -3.55
CA LEU A 60 0.46 29.16 -3.55
C LEU A 60 0.23 30.66 -3.77
N ASN A 61 1.04 31.51 -3.15
CA ASN A 61 0.97 32.96 -3.32
C ASN A 61 1.25 33.37 -4.78
N ARG A 62 2.33 32.86 -5.39
CA ARG A 62 2.65 33.15 -6.80
C ARG A 62 1.58 32.65 -7.76
N VAL A 63 1.01 31.47 -7.49
CA VAL A 63 -0.11 30.92 -8.28
C VAL A 63 -1.31 31.84 -8.20
N LYS A 64 -1.70 32.25 -6.98
CA LYS A 64 -2.82 33.16 -6.75
C LYS A 64 -2.65 34.47 -7.55
N VAL A 65 -1.48 35.10 -7.46
CA VAL A 65 -1.19 36.36 -8.15
C VAL A 65 -1.24 36.19 -9.68
N ALA A 66 -0.65 35.12 -10.21
CA ALA A 66 -0.63 34.85 -11.64
C ALA A 66 -2.05 34.63 -12.21
N VAL A 67 -2.84 33.79 -11.53
CA VAL A 67 -4.21 33.45 -11.96
C VAL A 67 -5.15 34.65 -11.84
N ALA A 68 -5.03 35.44 -10.76
CA ALA A 68 -5.78 36.69 -10.61
C ALA A 68 -5.45 37.72 -11.71
N SER A 69 -4.24 37.65 -12.26
CA SER A 69 -3.80 38.47 -13.40
C SER A 69 -4.15 37.87 -14.76
N GLY A 70 -4.93 36.78 -14.82
CA GLY A 70 -5.35 36.11 -16.06
C GLY A 70 -4.25 35.30 -16.75
N ARG A 71 -3.12 35.05 -16.09
CA ARG A 71 -1.97 34.32 -16.65
C ARG A 71 -2.07 32.82 -16.36
N SER A 72 -1.64 32.01 -17.33
CA SER A 72 -1.50 30.57 -17.15
C SER A 72 -0.23 30.24 -16.36
N VAL A 73 -0.33 29.33 -15.40
CA VAL A 73 0.82 28.88 -14.61
C VAL A 73 1.40 27.59 -15.17
N ILE A 74 2.72 27.50 -15.26
CA ILE A 74 3.48 26.26 -15.41
C ILE A 74 4.18 25.97 -14.08
N TYR A 75 3.65 25.01 -13.32
CA TYR A 75 4.23 24.54 -12.07
C TYR A 75 5.33 23.51 -12.34
N ASP A 76 6.58 23.93 -12.15
CA ASP A 76 7.78 23.10 -12.35
C ASP A 76 8.29 22.55 -11.01
N ALA A 77 7.96 21.28 -10.78
CA ALA A 77 8.48 20.46 -9.70
C ALA A 77 8.59 19.01 -10.17
N THR A 78 9.19 18.14 -9.38
CA THR A 78 9.28 16.71 -9.73
C THR A 78 7.92 16.04 -9.78
N ASN A 79 7.02 16.39 -8.84
CA ASN A 79 5.65 15.87 -8.76
C ASN A 79 5.54 14.34 -8.88
N PHE A 80 6.52 13.61 -8.32
CA PHE A 80 6.66 12.17 -8.51
C PHE A 80 5.66 11.35 -7.68
N LYS A 81 5.26 11.85 -6.50
CA LYS A 81 4.35 11.15 -5.59
C LYS A 81 2.90 11.59 -5.83
N ARG A 82 1.99 10.63 -6.03
CA ARG A 82 0.56 10.90 -6.26
C ARG A 82 -0.07 11.74 -5.15
N SER A 83 0.15 11.40 -3.88
CA SER A 83 -0.44 12.13 -2.77
C SER A 83 -0.04 13.62 -2.76
N GLN A 84 1.22 13.94 -3.12
CA GLN A 84 1.70 15.32 -3.23
C GLN A 84 1.02 16.06 -4.39
N ARG A 85 0.75 15.37 -5.51
CA ARG A 85 0.01 15.96 -6.64
C ARG A 85 -1.43 16.28 -6.24
N MET A 86 -2.11 15.35 -5.57
CA MET A 86 -3.49 15.55 -5.12
C MET A 86 -3.58 16.68 -4.09
N ASP A 87 -2.70 16.68 -3.09
CA ASP A 87 -2.62 17.71 -2.05
C ASP A 87 -2.40 19.11 -2.63
N ILE A 88 -1.39 19.27 -3.50
CA ILE A 88 -1.11 20.59 -4.09
C ILE A 88 -2.22 21.05 -5.03
N LEU A 89 -2.89 20.15 -5.77
CA LEU A 89 -4.03 20.50 -6.62
C LEU A 89 -5.23 20.99 -5.81
N GLN A 90 -5.53 20.37 -4.66
CA GLN A 90 -6.56 20.85 -3.74
C GLN A 90 -6.23 22.25 -3.23
N LYS A 91 -4.98 22.47 -2.80
CA LYS A 91 -4.50 23.79 -2.34
C LYS A 91 -4.54 24.84 -3.45
N PHE A 92 -4.24 24.47 -4.70
CA PHE A 92 -4.37 25.36 -5.85
C PHE A 92 -5.82 25.79 -6.11
N ALA A 93 -6.77 24.87 -5.96
CA ALA A 93 -8.19 25.19 -6.06
C ALA A 93 -8.62 26.22 -4.99
N CYS A 94 -8.11 26.11 -3.76
CA CYS A 94 -8.37 27.07 -2.68
C CYS A 94 -7.88 28.50 -2.98
N VAL A 95 -6.89 28.67 -3.85
CA VAL A 95 -6.38 29.99 -4.27
C VAL A 95 -6.94 30.46 -5.63
N GLY A 96 -8.00 29.80 -6.13
CA GLY A 96 -8.70 30.19 -7.35
C GLY A 96 -8.15 29.57 -8.65
N ALA A 97 -7.14 28.70 -8.56
CA ALA A 97 -6.58 27.99 -9.70
C ALA A 97 -7.25 26.61 -9.86
N GLU A 98 -8.44 26.58 -10.46
CA GLU A 98 -9.28 25.36 -10.47
C GLU A 98 -8.99 24.38 -11.62
N THR A 99 -8.44 24.85 -12.75
CA THR A 99 -8.27 24.00 -13.95
C THR A 99 -6.80 23.70 -14.22
N TRP A 100 -6.41 22.44 -14.01
CA TRP A 100 -5.03 21.98 -14.21
C TRP A 100 -4.92 20.88 -15.25
N MET A 101 -3.94 20.99 -16.16
CA MET A 101 -3.50 19.90 -17.02
C MET A 101 -2.17 19.31 -16.49
N GLY A 102 -2.08 17.98 -16.40
CA GLY A 102 -0.85 17.28 -16.07
C GLY A 102 -0.04 16.95 -17.32
N TRP A 103 1.27 17.22 -17.28
CA TRP A 103 2.21 16.96 -18.37
C TRP A 103 3.29 15.98 -17.92
N TYR A 104 3.13 14.72 -18.30
CA TYR A 104 4.02 13.64 -17.90
C TYR A 104 5.20 13.48 -18.87
N LEU A 105 6.41 13.81 -18.39
CA LEU A 105 7.65 13.55 -19.09
C LEU A 105 8.10 12.10 -18.83
N LYS A 106 7.51 11.17 -19.58
CA LYS A 106 7.74 9.72 -19.48
C LYS A 106 9.07 9.31 -20.16
N ILE A 107 10.18 9.79 -19.61
CA ILE A 107 11.54 9.50 -20.07
C ILE A 107 12.10 8.28 -19.32
N PRO A 108 12.76 7.33 -19.99
CA PRO A 108 13.36 6.16 -19.33
C PRO A 108 14.32 6.54 -18.18
N LEU A 109 14.34 5.71 -17.14
CA LEU A 109 15.16 5.90 -15.94
C LEU A 109 16.65 6.09 -16.28
N ASP A 110 17.19 5.24 -17.16
CA ASP A 110 18.61 5.28 -17.55
C ASP A 110 18.98 6.59 -18.23
N GLU A 111 18.10 7.10 -19.09
CA GLU A 111 18.29 8.38 -19.76
C GLU A 111 18.21 9.55 -18.78
N CYS A 112 17.28 9.52 -17.82
CA CYS A 112 17.22 10.52 -16.75
C CYS A 112 18.50 10.51 -15.90
N CYS A 113 19.02 9.33 -15.56
CA CYS A 113 20.26 9.19 -14.81
C CYS A 113 21.48 9.69 -15.61
N ARG A 114 21.55 9.36 -16.91
CA ARG A 114 22.60 9.84 -17.82
C ARG A 114 22.63 11.36 -17.88
N ARG A 115 21.47 12.00 -18.07
CA ARG A 115 21.33 13.47 -18.08
C ARG A 115 21.68 14.08 -16.73
N ASN A 116 21.24 13.48 -15.62
CA ASN A 116 21.51 13.97 -14.28
C ASN A 116 23.01 14.04 -13.96
N LYS A 117 23.82 13.07 -14.43
CA LYS A 117 25.29 13.08 -14.29
C LYS A 117 25.97 14.25 -15.02
N GLN A 118 25.33 14.84 -16.01
CA GLN A 118 25.86 15.95 -16.81
C GLN A 118 25.44 17.32 -16.27
N ARG A 119 24.62 17.37 -15.21
CA ARG A 119 24.14 18.62 -14.60
C ARG A 119 25.11 19.10 -13.54
N GLN A 120 25.15 20.41 -13.34
CA GLN A 120 25.87 21.03 -12.21
C GLN A 120 25.31 20.53 -10.87
N ARG A 121 23.98 20.49 -10.71
CA ARG A 121 23.30 19.87 -9.58
C ARG A 121 22.90 18.43 -9.90
N GLN A 122 23.41 17.50 -9.10
CA GLN A 122 23.15 16.06 -9.27
C GLN A 122 22.31 15.51 -8.13
N VAL A 123 21.27 14.76 -8.47
CA VAL A 123 20.49 13.97 -7.50
C VAL A 123 21.06 12.56 -7.44
N GLY A 124 21.22 11.99 -6.25
CA GLY A 124 21.74 10.62 -6.07
C GLY A 124 20.91 9.58 -6.84
N LYS A 125 21.57 8.61 -7.48
CA LYS A 125 20.90 7.58 -8.31
C LYS A 125 19.79 6.85 -7.56
N ASN A 126 20.04 6.44 -6.31
CA ASN A 126 19.06 5.74 -5.46
C ASN A 126 17.79 6.57 -5.22
N ILE A 127 17.90 7.89 -5.16
CA ILE A 127 16.75 8.80 -5.01
C ILE A 127 15.93 8.82 -6.30
N ILE A 128 16.58 8.92 -7.46
CA ILE A 128 15.91 8.89 -8.77
C ILE A 128 15.19 7.55 -8.98
N GLU A 129 15.84 6.44 -8.63
CA GLU A 129 15.23 5.10 -8.65
C GLU A 129 14.01 4.99 -7.74
N SER A 130 14.09 5.57 -6.53
CA SER A 130 12.95 5.63 -5.59
C SER A 130 11.78 6.44 -6.17
N PHE A 131 12.06 7.59 -6.76
CA PHE A 131 11.03 8.42 -7.42
C PHE A 131 10.40 7.67 -8.62
N ASN A 132 11.22 6.97 -9.40
CA ASN A 132 10.75 6.17 -10.53
C ASN A 132 9.83 5.04 -10.07
N LYS A 133 10.18 4.33 -9.00
CA LYS A 133 9.31 3.30 -8.42
C LYS A 133 7.95 3.86 -8.00
N GLN A 134 7.91 5.05 -7.41
CA GLN A 134 6.65 5.69 -7.01
C GLN A 134 5.81 6.12 -8.23
N LEU A 135 6.43 6.71 -9.25
CA LEU A 135 5.75 7.12 -10.49
C LEU A 135 5.21 5.94 -11.29
N ILE A 136 5.93 4.81 -11.35
CA ILE A 136 5.47 3.62 -12.07
C ILE A 136 4.29 2.96 -11.35
N ASN A 137 4.34 2.87 -10.01
CA ASN A 137 3.21 2.30 -9.25
C ASN A 137 1.95 3.16 -9.38
N PHE A 138 2.12 4.49 -9.45
CA PHE A 138 1.03 5.46 -9.48
C PHE A 138 1.28 6.53 -10.55
N GLU A 139 1.15 6.12 -11.81
CA GLU A 139 1.18 7.04 -12.95
C GLU A 139 0.09 8.12 -12.77
N PRO A 140 0.34 9.36 -13.24
CA PRO A 140 -0.62 10.44 -13.11
C PRO A 140 -1.91 10.13 -13.86
N ILE A 141 -3.03 10.24 -13.17
CA ILE A 141 -4.37 10.04 -13.73
C ILE A 141 -5.26 11.26 -13.47
N GLU A 142 -6.31 11.42 -14.24
CA GLU A 142 -7.21 12.57 -14.09
C GLU A 142 -7.97 12.60 -12.77
N ALA A 143 -8.25 11.43 -12.19
CA ALA A 143 -8.89 11.29 -10.87
C ALA A 143 -8.10 11.92 -9.71
N GLU A 144 -6.84 12.33 -9.93
CA GLU A 144 -6.06 13.10 -8.97
C GLU A 144 -6.49 14.59 -8.87
N GLY A 145 -7.40 15.05 -9.75
CA GLY A 145 -7.85 16.44 -9.84
C GLY A 145 -7.38 17.16 -11.11
N PHE A 146 -6.80 16.45 -12.08
CA PHE A 146 -6.41 17.03 -13.36
C PHE A 146 -7.59 17.02 -14.33
N ALA A 147 -7.83 18.16 -14.98
CA ALA A 147 -8.77 18.23 -16.11
C ALA A 147 -8.33 17.32 -17.26
N LYS A 148 -7.02 17.22 -17.51
CA LYS A 148 -6.44 16.24 -18.43
C LYS A 148 -4.99 15.93 -18.07
N VAL A 149 -4.59 14.66 -18.17
CA VAL A 149 -3.18 14.26 -18.14
C VAL A 149 -2.75 13.85 -19.55
N ASN A 150 -1.61 14.39 -20.01
CA ASN A 150 -0.99 14.06 -21.29
C ASN A 150 0.48 13.67 -21.08
N VAL A 151 0.98 12.75 -21.91
CA VAL A 151 2.42 12.59 -22.09
C VAL A 151 2.92 13.76 -22.94
N VAL A 152 4.06 14.36 -22.57
CA VAL A 152 4.64 15.48 -23.32
C VAL A 152 4.98 15.03 -24.74
N PRO A 153 4.44 15.71 -25.78
CA PRO A 153 4.67 15.30 -27.16
C PRO A 153 6.10 15.62 -27.61
N MET A 154 6.74 14.63 -28.24
CA MET A 154 8.09 14.76 -28.79
C MET A 154 8.11 14.29 -30.26
N VAL A 155 8.78 15.06 -31.11
CA VAL A 155 9.05 14.73 -32.51
C VAL A 155 10.55 14.90 -32.77
N ASN A 156 11.21 13.85 -33.24
CA ASN A 156 12.65 13.85 -33.53
C ASN A 156 13.53 14.38 -32.36
N GLY A 157 13.18 14.03 -31.13
CA GLY A 157 13.89 14.45 -29.92
C GLY A 157 13.66 15.90 -29.47
N LYS A 158 12.73 16.63 -30.13
CA LYS A 158 12.33 17.99 -29.76
C LYS A 158 10.87 18.02 -29.27
N TYR A 159 10.54 18.99 -28.42
CA TYR A 159 9.17 19.18 -27.95
C TYR A 159 8.28 19.74 -29.07
N ASP A 160 7.08 19.18 -29.21
CA ASP A 160 6.09 19.64 -30.20
C ASP A 160 5.04 20.54 -29.55
N PHE A 161 5.34 21.84 -29.50
CA PHE A 161 4.43 22.84 -28.93
C PHE A 161 3.16 23.06 -29.75
N SER A 162 3.16 22.72 -31.04
CA SER A 162 1.95 22.78 -31.87
C SER A 162 0.91 21.76 -31.40
N LEU A 163 1.37 20.56 -31.03
CA LEU A 163 0.53 19.52 -30.48
C LEU A 163 0.10 19.84 -29.03
N VAL A 164 0.98 20.43 -28.22
CA VAL A 164 0.63 20.95 -26.89
C VAL A 164 -0.53 21.95 -26.98
N ALA A 165 -0.41 22.96 -27.86
CA ALA A 165 -1.46 23.97 -28.07
C ALA A 165 -2.78 23.33 -28.55
N LYS A 166 -2.71 22.35 -29.46
CA LYS A 166 -3.89 21.60 -29.91
C LYS A 166 -4.56 20.83 -28.77
N GLN A 167 -3.79 20.18 -27.90
CA GLN A 167 -4.31 19.45 -26.76
C GLN A 167 -5.01 20.40 -25.76
N ILE A 168 -4.44 21.57 -25.49
CA ILE A 168 -5.06 22.59 -24.63
C ILE A 168 -6.38 23.07 -25.23
N LYS A 169 -6.41 23.39 -26.52
CA LYS A 169 -7.63 23.81 -27.23
C LYS A 169 -8.73 22.75 -27.21
N SER A 170 -8.37 21.46 -27.15
CA SER A 170 -9.31 20.34 -27.08
C SER A 170 -9.82 20.02 -25.66
N LEU A 171 -9.30 20.70 -24.63
CA LEU A 171 -9.61 20.42 -23.22
C LEU A 171 -11.12 20.51 -22.91
N PRO A 172 -11.87 21.56 -23.31
CA PRO A 172 -13.29 21.65 -22.97
C PRO A 172 -14.10 20.45 -23.48
N ARG A 173 -13.83 20.02 -24.72
CA ARG A 173 -14.46 18.82 -25.30
C ARG A 173 -14.10 17.55 -24.54
N SER A 174 -12.84 17.44 -24.10
CA SER A 174 -12.35 16.29 -23.33
C SER A 174 -13.05 16.17 -21.97
N ILE A 175 -13.27 17.30 -21.29
CA ILE A 175 -14.00 17.36 -20.01
C ILE A 175 -15.44 16.89 -20.21
N VAL A 176 -16.16 17.44 -21.20
CA VAL A 176 -17.55 17.06 -21.49
C VAL A 176 -17.67 15.57 -21.81
N ASN A 177 -16.83 15.06 -22.70
CA ASN A 177 -16.85 13.63 -23.07
C ASN A 177 -16.65 12.73 -21.86
N ARG A 178 -15.75 13.10 -20.94
CA ARG A 178 -15.47 12.31 -19.75
C ARG A 178 -16.61 12.37 -18.74
N ARG A 179 -17.22 13.55 -18.53
CA ARG A 179 -18.41 13.69 -17.68
C ARG A 179 -19.54 12.78 -18.16
N ASN A 180 -19.80 12.76 -19.48
CA ASN A 180 -20.80 11.87 -20.08
C ASN A 180 -20.46 10.38 -19.87
N CYS A 181 -19.18 10.01 -19.87
CA CYS A 181 -18.75 8.64 -19.59
C CYS A 181 -18.96 8.29 -18.11
N SER A 182 -18.66 9.23 -17.20
CA SER A 182 -18.74 9.03 -15.75
C SER A 182 -20.17 8.96 -15.24
N GLN A 183 -21.13 9.63 -15.91
CA GLN A 183 -22.56 9.52 -15.62
C GLN A 183 -23.14 8.10 -15.75
N LYS A 184 -22.44 7.19 -16.45
CA LYS A 184 -22.85 5.79 -16.58
C LYS A 184 -22.42 4.91 -15.41
N LYS A 185 -21.60 5.44 -14.50
CA LYS A 185 -21.09 4.69 -13.35
C LYS A 185 -22.07 4.77 -12.20
N THR A 186 -22.20 3.69 -11.46
CA THR A 186 -22.91 3.68 -10.18
C THR A 186 -21.92 4.09 -9.10
N LEU A 187 -22.03 5.33 -8.63
CA LEU A 187 -21.14 5.87 -7.60
C LEU A 187 -21.49 5.33 -6.22
N HIS A 188 -20.50 5.32 -5.33
CA HIS A 188 -20.54 4.82 -3.97
C HIS A 188 -19.62 5.66 -3.08
N HIS A 189 -19.66 5.43 -1.76
CA HIS A 189 -18.93 6.22 -0.77
C HIS A 189 -17.44 6.41 -1.11
N TYR A 190 -16.77 5.34 -1.52
CA TYR A 190 -15.36 5.33 -1.93
C TYR A 190 -15.10 5.66 -3.40
N SER A 191 -16.04 6.30 -4.12
CA SER A 191 -15.82 6.63 -5.53
C SER A 191 -14.77 7.71 -5.76
N GLY A 192 -14.54 8.56 -4.75
CA GLY A 192 -13.47 9.56 -4.75
C GLY A 192 -12.10 8.92 -4.53
N LEU A 193 -11.08 9.41 -5.25
CA LEU A 193 -9.76 8.79 -5.19
C LEU A 193 -9.11 8.88 -3.80
N ILE A 194 -9.35 9.96 -3.04
CA ILE A 194 -8.83 10.09 -1.67
C ILE A 194 -9.44 9.03 -0.75
N ASP A 195 -10.75 8.88 -0.77
CA ASP A 195 -11.46 7.91 0.06
C ASP A 195 -11.05 6.48 -0.31
N PHE A 196 -10.98 6.19 -1.61
CA PHE A 196 -10.49 4.90 -2.10
C PHE A 196 -9.07 4.60 -1.62
N GLU A 197 -8.13 5.54 -1.79
CA GLU A 197 -6.73 5.34 -1.40
C GLU A 197 -6.56 5.26 0.11
N ARG A 198 -7.32 6.04 0.89
CA ARG A 198 -7.36 5.97 2.35
C ARG A 198 -7.75 4.58 2.81
N LEU A 199 -8.83 4.00 2.27
CA LEU A 199 -9.27 2.65 2.57
C LEU A 199 -8.18 1.61 2.22
N MET A 200 -7.56 1.72 1.04
CA MET A 200 -6.51 0.77 0.63
C MET A 200 -5.26 0.86 1.52
N TYR A 201 -4.86 2.07 1.91
CA TYR A 201 -3.73 2.26 2.82
C TYR A 201 -4.07 1.84 4.24
N LEU A 202 -5.31 1.99 4.69
CA LEU A 202 -5.77 1.50 5.99
C LEU A 202 -5.69 -0.03 6.06
N ILE A 203 -6.22 -0.70 5.03
CA ILE A 203 -6.08 -2.15 4.85
C ILE A 203 -4.60 -2.55 4.87
N SER A 204 -3.73 -1.82 4.16
CA SER A 204 -2.28 -2.04 4.15
C SER A 204 -1.65 -1.92 5.54
N LEU A 205 -2.07 -0.93 6.35
CA LEU A 205 -1.59 -0.77 7.72
C LEU A 205 -2.03 -1.92 8.62
N ILE A 206 -3.30 -2.33 8.55
CA ILE A 206 -3.85 -3.45 9.34
C ILE A 206 -3.07 -4.74 9.04
N ILE A 207 -2.75 -4.99 7.76
CA ILE A 207 -1.97 -6.15 7.34
C ILE A 207 -0.53 -6.08 7.86
N LYS A 208 0.07 -4.89 7.82
CA LYS A 208 1.47 -4.69 8.17
C LYS A 208 1.69 -4.71 9.69
N PHE A 209 0.74 -4.21 10.46
CA PHE A 209 0.86 -4.01 11.90
C PHE A 209 -0.25 -4.76 12.64
N PRO A 210 0.01 -6.02 13.04
CA PRO A 210 -0.88 -6.73 13.98
C PRO A 210 -1.03 -5.92 15.26
N GLY A 211 -2.28 -5.65 15.68
CA GLY A 211 -2.58 -4.79 16.81
C GLY A 211 -2.55 -3.29 16.50
N LEU A 212 -2.66 -2.89 15.23
CA LEU A 212 -2.86 -1.49 14.82
C LEU A 212 -3.97 -0.82 15.66
N GLY A 213 -3.67 0.35 16.22
CA GLY A 213 -4.54 1.08 17.14
C GLY A 213 -4.28 0.74 18.61
N LEU A 214 -3.52 -0.30 18.92
CA LEU A 214 -3.11 -0.68 20.28
C LEU A 214 -1.59 -0.80 20.41
N LEU A 215 -0.82 -0.46 19.37
CA LEU A 215 0.64 -0.59 19.40
C LEU A 215 1.27 0.29 20.48
N HIS A 216 0.68 1.45 20.78
CA HIS A 216 1.14 2.30 21.87
C HIS A 216 1.07 1.62 23.24
N GLU A 217 0.17 0.64 23.43
CA GLU A 217 0.06 -0.16 24.65
C GLU A 217 0.88 -1.46 24.58
N ILE A 218 0.73 -2.21 23.48
CA ILE A 218 1.25 -3.58 23.37
C ILE A 218 2.68 -3.65 22.81
N ASN A 219 3.11 -2.64 22.04
CA ASN A 219 4.41 -2.62 21.40
C ASN A 219 4.92 -1.19 21.06
N PRO A 220 5.20 -0.36 22.09
CA PRO A 220 5.56 1.04 21.92
C PRO A 220 6.88 1.24 21.16
N ASP A 221 7.81 0.28 21.23
CA ASP A 221 9.10 0.33 20.53
C ASP A 221 8.92 0.29 19.01
N ILE A 222 8.03 -0.58 18.51
CA ILE A 222 7.69 -0.61 17.07
C ILE A 222 7.07 0.71 16.65
N LEU A 223 6.15 1.25 17.45
CA LEU A 223 5.48 2.50 17.14
C LEU A 223 6.47 3.67 17.09
N GLN A 224 7.37 3.78 18.08
CA GLN A 224 8.40 4.82 18.13
C GLN A 224 9.34 4.75 16.92
N LYS A 225 9.73 3.54 16.51
CA LYS A 225 10.54 3.32 15.31
C LYS A 225 9.82 3.75 14.02
N GLU A 226 8.52 3.54 13.93
CA GLU A 226 7.76 3.88 12.73
C GLU A 226 7.35 5.36 12.65
N LEU A 227 7.25 6.03 13.80
CA LEU A 227 6.91 7.44 13.98
C LEU A 227 8.11 8.34 14.31
N VAL A 228 9.33 7.96 13.91
CA VAL A 228 10.55 8.78 14.13
C VAL A 228 10.33 10.22 13.65
N GLY A 229 10.54 11.16 14.58
CA GLY A 229 10.37 12.60 14.39
C GLY A 229 8.98 13.13 14.75
N ASN A 230 8.04 12.27 15.16
CA ASN A 230 6.76 12.74 15.71
C ASN A 230 7.00 13.38 17.08
N VAL A 231 6.45 14.57 17.27
CA VAL A 231 6.61 15.36 18.49
C VAL A 231 5.36 15.25 19.37
N GLN A 232 4.22 14.86 18.79
CA GLN A 232 2.97 14.71 19.53
C GLN A 232 2.90 13.33 20.20
N PRO A 233 2.54 13.26 21.48
CA PRO A 233 2.28 11.98 22.15
C PRO A 233 1.05 11.32 21.52
N ILE A 234 1.09 9.99 21.39
CA ILE A 234 -0.06 9.20 20.97
C ILE A 234 -0.94 8.97 22.20
N THR A 235 -2.18 9.44 22.14
CA THR A 235 -3.11 9.45 23.28
C THR A 235 -4.21 8.41 23.18
N ASP A 236 -4.58 8.00 21.97
CA ASP A 236 -5.56 6.94 21.73
C ASP A 236 -5.29 6.14 20.44
N SER A 237 -6.13 5.14 20.19
CA SER A 237 -6.05 4.26 19.03
C SER A 237 -6.20 4.99 17.69
N LEU A 238 -7.06 5.99 17.60
CA LEU A 238 -7.32 6.71 16.35
C LEU A 238 -6.19 7.69 16.03
N ASP A 239 -5.62 8.32 17.05
CA ASP A 239 -4.42 9.13 16.97
C ASP A 239 -3.24 8.32 16.47
N GLU A 240 -3.05 7.09 16.99
CA GLU A 240 -2.02 6.16 16.51
C GLU A 240 -2.16 5.90 15.00
N ILE A 241 -3.36 5.54 14.57
CA ILE A 241 -3.65 5.20 13.17
C ILE A 241 -3.45 6.43 12.28
N SER A 242 -3.93 7.60 12.70
CA SER A 242 -3.79 8.86 11.98
C SER A 242 -2.32 9.28 11.84
N ALA A 243 -1.53 9.14 12.91
CA ALA A 243 -0.10 9.41 12.90
C ALA A 243 0.65 8.46 11.95
N LEU A 244 0.35 7.15 12.01
CA LEU A 244 0.95 6.16 11.11
C LEU A 244 0.56 6.41 9.65
N MET A 245 -0.70 6.73 9.38
CA MET A 245 -1.22 7.04 8.04
C MET A 245 -0.51 8.27 7.45
N SER A 246 -0.41 9.34 8.23
CA SER A 246 0.32 10.57 7.86
C SER A 246 1.78 10.29 7.56
N ARG A 247 2.46 9.56 8.46
CA ARG A 247 3.90 9.34 8.39
C ARG A 247 4.31 8.39 7.27
N LYS A 248 3.53 7.33 7.04
CA LYS A 248 3.82 6.30 6.02
C LYS A 248 3.36 6.69 4.63
N TYR A 249 2.23 7.37 4.52
CA TYR A 249 1.63 7.70 3.24
C TYR A 249 1.56 9.21 3.06
N HIS A 250 0.55 9.88 3.62
CA HIS A 250 0.40 11.33 3.56
C HIS A 250 -0.74 11.78 4.49
N SER A 251 -0.70 13.03 4.95
CA SER A 251 -1.73 13.62 5.81
C SER A 251 -3.12 13.69 5.17
N ILE A 252 -3.21 13.74 3.83
CA ILE A 252 -4.50 13.77 3.11
C ILE A 252 -5.34 12.49 3.30
N TYR A 253 -4.73 11.40 3.78
CA TYR A 253 -5.43 10.16 4.09
C TYR A 253 -5.65 9.98 5.60
N ALA A 254 -5.16 10.90 6.43
CA ALA A 254 -5.08 10.74 7.87
C ALA A 254 -6.14 11.54 8.64
N GLU A 255 -7.28 11.79 8.01
CA GLU A 255 -8.41 12.47 8.65
C GLU A 255 -9.07 11.53 9.67
N PRO A 256 -9.09 11.88 10.98
CA PRO A 256 -9.52 10.95 12.02
C PRO A 256 -10.96 10.45 11.86
N GLU A 257 -11.91 11.34 11.57
CA GLU A 257 -13.33 10.96 11.40
C GLU A 257 -13.51 10.01 10.22
N ALA A 258 -12.85 10.29 9.10
CA ALA A 258 -12.91 9.44 7.91
C ALA A 258 -12.26 8.07 8.16
N LEU A 259 -11.14 8.02 8.88
CA LEU A 259 -10.50 6.75 9.29
C LEU A 259 -11.39 5.93 10.24
N ALA A 260 -12.06 6.59 11.20
CA ALA A 260 -12.99 5.92 12.10
C ALA A 260 -14.17 5.30 11.33
N ASN A 261 -14.73 6.05 10.37
CA ASN A 261 -15.80 5.55 9.49
C ASN A 261 -15.32 4.36 8.63
N ASP A 262 -14.11 4.45 8.07
CA ASP A 262 -13.53 3.36 7.28
C ASP A 262 -13.32 2.09 8.14
N LEU A 263 -12.85 2.23 9.39
CA LEU A 263 -12.69 1.12 10.34
C LEU A 263 -14.03 0.43 10.65
N GLN A 264 -15.05 1.22 11.01
CA GLN A 264 -16.39 0.71 11.26
C GLN A 264 -16.97 0.02 10.02
N TRP A 265 -16.71 0.57 8.83
CA TRP A 265 -17.15 -0.02 7.56
C TRP A 265 -16.46 -1.37 7.29
N LEU A 266 -15.15 -1.47 7.52
CA LEU A 266 -14.38 -2.71 7.37
C LEU A 266 -14.87 -3.81 8.32
N GLU A 267 -15.16 -3.42 9.57
CA GLU A 267 -15.72 -4.33 10.60
C GLU A 267 -17.12 -4.80 10.19
N LYS A 268 -18.04 -3.87 9.92
CA LYS A 268 -19.43 -4.18 9.57
C LYS A 268 -19.56 -5.09 8.33
N ASN A 269 -18.64 -4.97 7.37
CA ASN A 269 -18.64 -5.78 6.14
C ASN A 269 -17.85 -7.09 6.23
N GLY A 270 -17.37 -7.42 7.43
CA GLY A 270 -16.65 -8.65 7.71
C GLY A 270 -15.35 -8.80 6.94
N ILE A 271 -14.69 -7.69 6.61
CA ILE A 271 -13.39 -7.75 5.94
C ILE A 271 -12.35 -8.38 6.86
N PHE A 272 -12.47 -8.12 8.16
CA PHE A 272 -11.47 -8.42 9.17
C PHE A 272 -12.04 -9.06 10.44
N ASN A 273 -13.32 -9.45 10.45
CA ASN A 273 -13.98 -10.11 11.59
C ASN A 273 -14.41 -11.55 11.25
N GLU A 274 -14.81 -12.32 12.26
CA GLU A 274 -15.16 -13.75 12.14
C GLU A 274 -16.36 -14.05 11.23
N GLN A 275 -17.22 -13.07 10.94
CA GLN A 275 -18.40 -13.25 10.08
C GLN A 275 -18.01 -13.48 8.62
N GLY A 276 -16.81 -13.06 8.21
CA GLY A 276 -16.21 -13.38 6.91
C GLY A 276 -17.12 -13.15 5.70
N LEU A 277 -17.46 -14.23 4.98
CA LEU A 277 -18.26 -14.19 3.75
C LEU A 277 -19.78 -14.32 3.96
N THR A 278 -20.28 -14.34 5.19
CA THR A 278 -21.68 -14.65 5.49
C THR A 278 -22.70 -13.59 5.04
N SER A 279 -22.27 -12.35 4.82
CA SER A 279 -23.11 -11.22 4.41
C SER A 279 -22.63 -10.56 3.13
N GLU A 280 -23.54 -9.94 2.38
CA GLU A 280 -23.19 -9.08 1.25
C GLU A 280 -22.45 -7.82 1.72
N ILE A 281 -21.54 -7.31 0.88
CA ILE A 281 -20.82 -6.06 1.16
C ILE A 281 -21.74 -4.89 0.84
N LEU A 282 -22.03 -4.08 1.85
CA LEU A 282 -22.82 -2.86 1.75
C LEU A 282 -21.88 -1.65 1.67
N VAL A 283 -22.07 -0.82 0.64
CA VAL A 283 -21.36 0.45 0.48
C VAL A 283 -22.37 1.59 0.39
N GLY A 284 -22.11 2.68 1.10
CA GLY A 284 -22.97 3.86 1.10
C GLY A 284 -22.92 4.62 -0.24
N GLU A 285 -23.77 5.64 -0.36
CA GLU A 285 -23.80 6.52 -1.52
C GLU A 285 -22.61 7.48 -1.54
N TYR A 286 -22.27 7.99 -2.73
CA TYR A 286 -21.26 9.01 -2.90
C TYR A 286 -21.80 10.39 -2.46
N THR A 287 -21.11 11.03 -1.51
CA THR A 287 -21.52 12.33 -0.96
C THR A 287 -20.67 13.51 -1.46
N GLY A 288 -19.67 13.24 -2.30
CA GLY A 288 -18.78 14.29 -2.81
C GLY A 288 -19.38 15.13 -3.95
N ASN A 289 -18.67 16.19 -4.32
CA ASN A 289 -19.13 17.12 -5.35
C ASN A 289 -19.01 16.50 -6.77
N ILE A 290 -20.15 16.14 -7.36
CA ILE A 290 -20.25 15.52 -8.70
C ILE A 290 -19.70 16.44 -9.81
N ASP A 291 -19.79 17.76 -9.69
CA ASP A 291 -19.32 18.68 -10.73
C ASP A 291 -17.78 18.74 -10.82
N LYS A 292 -17.11 18.48 -9.69
CA LYS A 292 -15.65 18.43 -9.56
C LYS A 292 -15.11 17.00 -9.49
N PHE A 293 -15.97 16.01 -9.74
CA PHE A 293 -15.64 14.60 -9.65
C PHE A 293 -14.95 14.09 -10.93
N GLU A 294 -13.80 13.43 -10.75
CA GLU A 294 -13.05 12.78 -11.80
C GLU A 294 -12.93 11.28 -11.48
N ALA A 295 -13.64 10.45 -12.24
CA ALA A 295 -13.79 9.03 -11.92
C ALA A 295 -12.53 8.20 -12.24
N HIS A 296 -12.07 7.37 -11.31
CA HIS A 296 -11.07 6.33 -11.54
C HIS A 296 -11.73 4.98 -11.88
N THR A 297 -10.91 3.93 -12.03
CA THR A 297 -11.37 2.56 -12.38
C THR A 297 -12.34 2.00 -11.35
N TYR A 298 -12.10 2.26 -10.06
CA TYR A 298 -12.87 1.73 -8.93
C TYR A 298 -13.88 2.74 -8.38
N SER A 299 -14.21 3.77 -9.17
CA SER A 299 -15.31 4.68 -8.82
C SER A 299 -16.68 4.06 -9.09
N ASP A 300 -16.73 2.98 -9.85
CA ASP A 300 -17.95 2.25 -10.16
C ASP A 300 -18.15 1.11 -9.15
N SER A 301 -19.37 0.94 -8.67
CA SER A 301 -19.72 -0.01 -7.61
C SER A 301 -19.31 -1.43 -7.93
N ASP A 302 -19.49 -1.90 -9.17
CA ASP A 302 -19.22 -3.29 -9.53
C ASP A 302 -17.70 -3.57 -9.50
N ALA A 303 -16.91 -2.60 -9.94
CA ALA A 303 -15.46 -2.69 -9.85
C ALA A 303 -14.96 -2.64 -8.41
N PHE A 304 -15.54 -1.76 -7.59
CA PHE A 304 -15.19 -1.63 -6.18
C PHE A 304 -15.57 -2.87 -5.37
N LEU A 305 -16.83 -3.32 -5.43
CA LEU A 305 -17.33 -4.49 -4.71
C LEU A 305 -16.54 -5.75 -5.09
N ARG A 306 -16.24 -5.95 -6.37
CA ARG A 306 -15.37 -7.04 -6.81
C ARG A 306 -14.01 -7.00 -6.11
N LEU A 307 -13.36 -5.84 -6.11
CA LEU A 307 -12.04 -5.67 -5.49
C LEU A 307 -12.08 -5.95 -3.98
N ILE A 308 -13.09 -5.42 -3.28
CA ILE A 308 -13.22 -5.66 -1.84
C ILE A 308 -13.54 -7.13 -1.56
N THR A 309 -14.38 -7.79 -2.36
CA THR A 309 -14.61 -9.24 -2.24
C THR A 309 -13.31 -10.03 -2.43
N ILE A 310 -12.45 -9.64 -3.38
CA ILE A 310 -11.12 -10.26 -3.54
C ILE A 310 -10.28 -10.10 -2.27
N ILE A 311 -10.24 -8.90 -1.69
CA ILE A 311 -9.51 -8.63 -0.44
C ILE A 311 -10.09 -9.45 0.72
N ARG A 312 -11.41 -9.47 0.87
CA ARG A 312 -12.12 -10.26 1.89
C ARG A 312 -11.79 -11.75 1.76
N CYS A 313 -11.81 -12.29 0.55
CA CYS A 313 -11.41 -13.67 0.29
C CYS A 313 -9.93 -13.94 0.62
N LEU A 314 -9.03 -13.00 0.31
CA LEU A 314 -7.61 -13.16 0.65
C LEU A 314 -7.32 -13.19 2.15
N VAL A 315 -8.14 -12.46 2.93
CA VAL A 315 -8.03 -12.42 4.39
C VAL A 315 -8.57 -13.71 5.01
N HIS A 316 -9.72 -14.21 4.54
CA HIS A 316 -10.41 -15.34 5.16
C HIS A 316 -10.12 -16.71 4.55
N PHE A 317 -9.62 -16.75 3.31
CA PHE A 317 -9.40 -17.99 2.56
C PHE A 317 -8.05 -17.93 1.83
N PRO A 318 -6.92 -17.95 2.58
CA PRO A 318 -5.61 -18.05 1.97
C PRO A 318 -5.54 -19.23 1.02
N CYS A 319 -5.10 -18.97 -0.21
CA CYS A 319 -4.98 -20.01 -1.23
C CYS A 319 -3.56 -20.55 -1.25
N PHE A 320 -3.42 -21.86 -1.02
CA PHE A 320 -2.17 -22.58 -1.14
C PHE A 320 -2.21 -23.48 -2.37
N ARG A 321 -1.10 -23.57 -3.08
CA ARG A 321 -0.91 -24.56 -4.14
C ARG A 321 -0.29 -25.80 -3.53
N HIS A 322 -1.00 -26.92 -3.65
CA HIS A 322 -0.55 -28.21 -3.13
C HIS A 322 0.24 -28.98 -4.21
N GLU A 323 0.95 -30.03 -3.80
CA GLU A 323 1.77 -30.85 -4.72
C GLU A 323 0.91 -31.58 -5.77
N GLU A 324 -0.37 -31.80 -5.49
CA GLU A 324 -1.33 -32.41 -6.41
C GLU A 324 -1.83 -31.44 -7.50
N ASP A 325 -1.51 -30.15 -7.41
CA ASP A 325 -1.88 -29.10 -8.37
C ASP A 325 -0.72 -28.75 -9.34
N GLU A 326 0.01 -29.75 -9.86
CA GLU A 326 1.17 -29.50 -10.75
C GLU A 326 0.81 -28.71 -12.03
N ASP A 327 -0.42 -28.89 -12.53
CA ASP A 327 -0.87 -28.28 -13.78
C ASP A 327 -1.40 -26.84 -13.65
N LYS A 328 -1.63 -26.35 -12.42
CA LYS A 328 -2.25 -25.03 -12.17
C LYS A 328 -1.34 -24.11 -11.38
N THR A 329 -1.29 -22.84 -11.78
CA THR A 329 -0.65 -21.77 -11.02
C THR A 329 -1.49 -21.41 -9.78
N VAL A 330 -0.85 -20.86 -8.73
CA VAL A 330 -1.55 -20.38 -7.53
C VAL A 330 -2.63 -19.33 -7.88
N GLN A 331 -2.39 -18.53 -8.91
CA GLN A 331 -3.33 -17.51 -9.36
C GLN A 331 -4.58 -18.13 -10.01
N GLU A 332 -4.42 -19.24 -10.75
CA GLU A 332 -5.56 -19.98 -11.31
C GLU A 332 -6.38 -20.64 -10.21
N ILE A 333 -5.73 -21.25 -9.22
CA ILE A 333 -6.41 -21.82 -8.04
C ILE A 333 -7.20 -20.73 -7.31
N PHE A 334 -6.57 -19.59 -7.04
CA PHE A 334 -7.23 -18.46 -6.40
C PHE A 334 -8.41 -17.95 -7.24
N PHE A 335 -8.24 -17.80 -8.55
CA PHE A 335 -9.31 -17.39 -9.44
C PHE A 335 -10.51 -18.35 -9.41
N GLU A 336 -10.28 -19.67 -9.44
CA GLU A 336 -11.37 -20.66 -9.34
C GLU A 336 -12.09 -20.57 -7.98
N SER A 337 -11.37 -20.31 -6.89
CA SER A 337 -11.99 -20.11 -5.57
C SER A 337 -12.91 -18.89 -5.53
N LEU A 338 -12.52 -17.81 -6.21
CA LEU A 338 -13.26 -16.55 -6.26
C LEU A 338 -14.56 -16.63 -7.07
N LYS A 339 -14.68 -17.57 -8.02
CA LYS A 339 -15.91 -17.76 -8.82
C LYS A 339 -17.14 -18.11 -7.99
N LYS A 340 -16.95 -18.63 -6.77
CA LYS A 340 -18.04 -18.89 -5.82
C LYS A 340 -18.68 -17.60 -5.30
N TYR A 341 -17.95 -16.49 -5.33
CA TYR A 341 -18.34 -15.22 -4.69
C TYR A 341 -18.45 -14.06 -5.68
N ILE A 342 -17.85 -14.16 -6.86
CA ILE A 342 -17.82 -13.11 -7.86
C ILE A 342 -18.33 -13.68 -9.18
N VAL A 343 -19.47 -13.15 -9.64
CA VAL A 343 -20.11 -13.57 -10.89
C VAL A 343 -19.51 -12.81 -12.08
N GLY A 344 -19.27 -13.51 -13.19
CA GLY A 344 -18.98 -12.89 -14.49
C GLY A 344 -17.61 -12.20 -14.63
N PHE A 345 -16.65 -12.46 -13.74
CA PHE A 345 -15.30 -11.87 -13.83
C PHE A 345 -14.28 -12.80 -14.48
N SER A 346 -13.26 -12.22 -15.11
CA SER A 346 -12.21 -12.96 -15.85
C SER A 346 -10.86 -12.94 -15.14
N GLN A 347 -9.98 -13.89 -15.47
CA GLN A 347 -8.59 -13.91 -14.98
C GLN A 347 -7.82 -12.63 -15.35
N ASP A 348 -8.09 -12.05 -16.52
CA ASP A 348 -7.49 -10.78 -16.93
C ASP A 348 -7.93 -9.62 -16.03
N THR A 349 -9.18 -9.64 -15.57
CA THR A 349 -9.70 -8.65 -14.63
C THR A 349 -9.01 -8.79 -13.27
N LEU A 350 -8.91 -10.02 -12.75
CA LEU A 350 -8.15 -10.30 -11.52
C LEU A 350 -6.68 -9.84 -11.65
N ARG A 351 -6.03 -10.13 -12.77
CA ARG A 351 -4.64 -9.69 -13.03
C ARG A 351 -4.52 -8.17 -12.98
N LYS A 352 -5.48 -7.44 -13.55
CA LYS A 352 -5.51 -5.97 -13.50
C LYS A 352 -5.73 -5.47 -12.07
N ASP A 353 -6.61 -6.08 -11.29
CA ASP A 353 -6.85 -5.70 -9.88
C ASP A 353 -5.60 -5.92 -9.01
N ILE A 354 -4.91 -7.05 -9.23
CA ILE A 354 -3.61 -7.35 -8.61
C ILE A 354 -2.55 -6.29 -8.98
N GLN A 355 -2.44 -5.94 -10.27
CA GLN A 355 -1.42 -4.99 -10.76
C GLN A 355 -1.71 -3.53 -10.38
N ARG A 356 -2.98 -3.13 -10.32
CA ARG A 356 -3.39 -1.74 -10.09
C ARG A 356 -3.61 -1.42 -8.62
N VAL A 357 -3.96 -2.41 -7.81
CA VAL A 357 -4.31 -2.21 -6.41
C VAL A 357 -3.46 -3.07 -5.49
N LEU A 358 -3.61 -4.40 -5.56
CA LEU A 358 -3.09 -5.25 -4.49
C LEU A 358 -1.57 -5.13 -4.31
N HIS A 359 -0.79 -5.06 -5.41
CA HIS A 359 0.66 -4.82 -5.31
C HIS A 359 1.02 -3.35 -5.01
N PRO A 360 0.49 -2.32 -5.72
CA PRO A 360 0.85 -0.93 -5.43
C PRO A 360 0.56 -0.49 -4.00
N TYR A 361 -0.57 -0.91 -3.41
CA TYR A 361 -0.93 -0.63 -2.01
C TYR A 361 -0.36 -1.63 -1.02
N LYS A 362 0.46 -2.60 -1.47
CA LYS A 362 1.09 -3.62 -0.60
C LYS A 362 0.09 -4.44 0.22
N ILE A 363 -1.10 -4.66 -0.33
CA ILE A 363 -2.07 -5.62 0.22
C ILE A 363 -1.54 -7.03 -0.04
N LEU A 364 -0.93 -7.25 -1.20
CA LEU A 364 -0.13 -8.43 -1.51
C LEU A 364 1.37 -8.12 -1.52
N PRO A 365 2.22 -9.06 -1.07
CA PRO A 365 3.68 -8.91 -1.13
C PRO A 365 4.14 -8.85 -2.59
N LYS A 366 5.27 -8.16 -2.83
CA LYS A 366 5.86 -8.00 -4.18
C LYS A 366 6.57 -9.25 -4.68
N ASP A 367 6.96 -10.14 -3.77
CA ASP A 367 7.68 -11.36 -4.13
C ASP A 367 6.76 -12.34 -4.84
N ILE A 368 7.30 -13.09 -5.80
CA ILE A 368 6.54 -14.07 -6.57
C ILE A 368 6.02 -15.13 -5.60
N MET A 369 4.72 -15.08 -5.37
CA MET A 369 3.96 -16.07 -4.62
C MET A 369 3.86 -17.37 -5.43
N LYS A 370 4.95 -18.14 -5.46
CA LYS A 370 5.03 -19.40 -6.23
C LYS A 370 4.15 -20.51 -5.65
N ARG A 371 3.80 -20.42 -4.36
CA ARG A 371 3.13 -21.48 -3.60
C ARG A 371 1.88 -21.06 -2.82
N ALA A 372 1.65 -19.77 -2.57
CA ALA A 372 0.48 -19.33 -1.80
C ALA A 372 0.13 -17.85 -2.03
N TYR A 373 -1.18 -17.51 -2.05
CA TYR A 373 -1.71 -16.16 -1.89
C TYR A 373 -2.29 -16.03 -0.47
N PHE A 374 -1.67 -15.20 0.37
CA PHE A 374 -2.11 -14.93 1.74
C PHE A 374 -1.84 -13.49 2.13
N VAL A 375 -2.72 -12.92 2.95
CA VAL A 375 -2.64 -11.54 3.43
C VAL A 375 -2.47 -11.54 4.95
N GLY A 376 -1.22 -11.31 5.38
CA GLY A 376 -0.85 -11.04 6.77
C GLY A 376 -1.07 -12.20 7.74
N ASN A 377 -0.24 -12.31 8.77
CA ASN A 377 -0.45 -13.32 9.82
C ASN A 377 -1.53 -12.82 10.79
N ALA A 378 -2.77 -12.82 10.32
CA ALA A 378 -4.06 -12.50 10.93
C ALA A 378 -4.18 -12.25 12.46
N ILE A 379 -3.35 -12.86 13.30
CA ILE A 379 -3.44 -12.91 14.76
C ILE A 379 -2.06 -12.83 15.42
N LEU A 380 -1.06 -13.47 14.82
CA LEU A 380 0.23 -13.76 15.44
C LEU A 380 1.32 -13.31 14.48
N ASN A 381 2.21 -12.42 14.89
CA ASN A 381 3.37 -12.07 14.07
C ASN A 381 4.25 -13.31 13.81
N LYS A 382 5.23 -13.21 12.89
CA LYS A 382 6.06 -14.37 12.51
C LYS A 382 6.69 -15.09 13.72
N HIS A 383 7.10 -14.34 14.73
CA HIS A 383 7.70 -14.89 15.95
C HIS A 383 6.64 -15.58 16.82
N GLU A 384 5.48 -14.95 17.01
CA GLU A 384 4.35 -15.51 17.76
C GLU A 384 3.80 -16.78 17.11
N LEU A 385 3.69 -16.83 15.78
CA LEU A 385 3.31 -18.05 15.05
C LEU A 385 4.32 -19.17 15.28
N VAL A 386 5.61 -18.85 15.27
CA VAL A 386 6.66 -19.84 15.56
C VAL A 386 6.59 -20.30 17.02
N GLN A 387 6.26 -19.42 17.97
CA GLN A 387 6.11 -19.78 19.37
C GLN A 387 4.85 -20.62 19.61
N VAL A 388 3.70 -20.23 19.06
CA VAL A 388 2.47 -21.04 19.09
C VAL A 388 2.70 -22.40 18.45
N TYR A 389 3.36 -22.45 17.29
CA TYR A 389 3.76 -23.71 16.67
C TYR A 389 4.71 -24.53 17.56
N LYS A 390 5.70 -23.92 18.23
CA LYS A 390 6.59 -24.63 19.18
C LYS A 390 5.82 -25.21 20.37
N VAL A 391 4.86 -24.47 20.91
CA VAL A 391 3.97 -24.92 21.99
C VAL A 391 3.07 -26.05 21.50
N LEU A 392 2.45 -25.92 20.32
CA LEU A 392 1.67 -26.99 19.70
C LEU A 392 2.54 -28.24 19.45
N ARG A 393 3.78 -28.07 18.97
CA ARG A 393 4.72 -29.16 18.72
C ARG A 393 5.14 -29.90 19.99
N SER A 394 5.29 -29.19 21.12
CA SER A 394 5.64 -29.84 22.38
C SER A 394 4.51 -30.72 22.89
N HIS A 395 3.25 -30.33 22.65
CA HIS A 395 2.05 -31.06 23.06
C HIS A 395 1.60 -32.10 22.03
N ALA A 396 1.97 -31.96 20.75
CA ALA A 396 1.64 -32.92 19.69
C ALA A 396 2.29 -34.29 19.87
N LYS A 397 3.36 -34.39 20.67
CA LYS A 397 3.94 -35.67 21.07
C LYS A 397 3.05 -36.45 22.05
N ASP A 398 2.10 -35.77 22.69
CA ASP A 398 1.20 -36.32 23.72
C ASP A 398 -0.26 -36.37 23.22
N LEU A 399 -0.52 -36.04 21.95
CA LEU A 399 -1.85 -36.09 21.34
C LEU A 399 -2.14 -37.52 20.83
N ASP A 400 -2.98 -38.26 21.57
CA ASP A 400 -3.52 -39.58 21.15
C ASP A 400 -4.71 -39.47 20.18
N ASP A 401 -5.18 -38.25 19.88
CA ASP A 401 -6.31 -37.99 18.98
C ASP A 401 -5.86 -37.80 17.51
N PRO A 402 -6.26 -38.68 16.58
CA PRO A 402 -5.91 -38.59 15.15
C PRO A 402 -6.37 -37.29 14.48
N ILE A 403 -7.48 -36.70 14.95
CA ILE A 403 -7.98 -35.43 14.41
C ILE A 403 -6.99 -34.33 14.77
N SER A 404 -6.66 -34.17 16.05
CA SER A 404 -5.68 -33.20 16.56
C SER A 404 -4.27 -33.33 15.95
N LEU A 405 -3.84 -34.55 15.60
CA LEU A 405 -2.57 -34.77 14.89
C LEU A 405 -2.63 -34.30 13.43
N SER A 406 -3.70 -34.64 12.70
CA SER A 406 -3.91 -34.17 11.31
C SER A 406 -4.00 -32.64 11.22
N ILE A 407 -4.53 -32.05 12.29
CA ILE A 407 -4.65 -30.62 12.47
C ILE A 407 -3.26 -29.97 12.56
N TYR A 408 -2.40 -30.50 13.44
CA TYR A 408 -1.03 -30.06 13.63
C TYR A 408 -0.21 -30.15 12.33
N GLU A 409 -0.29 -31.28 11.63
CA GLU A 409 0.41 -31.49 10.34
C GLU A 409 -0.06 -30.48 9.28
N GLY A 410 -1.35 -30.13 9.27
CA GLY A 410 -1.90 -29.09 8.41
C GLY A 410 -1.32 -27.70 8.70
N ILE A 411 -1.12 -27.36 9.97
CA ILE A 411 -0.51 -26.08 10.41
C ILE A 411 0.95 -26.01 10.01
N GLU A 412 1.72 -27.07 10.28
CA GLU A 412 3.13 -27.18 9.93
C GLU A 412 3.32 -27.00 8.42
N LYS A 413 2.54 -27.72 7.60
CA LYS A 413 2.59 -27.62 6.14
C LYS A 413 2.21 -26.22 5.63
N LYS A 414 1.21 -25.56 6.20
CA LYS A 414 0.83 -24.16 5.85
C LYS A 414 1.96 -23.17 6.20
N LEU A 415 2.64 -23.36 7.34
CA LEU A 415 3.78 -22.53 7.77
C LEU A 415 5.04 -22.75 6.91
N GLU A 416 5.27 -23.98 6.43
CA GLU A 416 6.35 -24.27 5.48
C GLU A 416 6.05 -23.70 4.08
N LEU A 417 4.83 -23.86 3.58
CA LEU A 417 4.40 -23.35 2.27
C LEU A 417 4.44 -21.82 2.19
N SER A 418 4.18 -21.14 3.32
CA SER A 418 4.32 -19.68 3.47
C SER A 418 5.76 -19.21 3.75
N GLN A 419 6.74 -20.13 3.79
CA GLN A 419 8.16 -19.85 4.11
C GLN A 419 8.39 -19.22 5.49
N ILE A 420 7.43 -19.38 6.40
CA ILE A 420 7.57 -18.97 7.79
C ILE A 420 8.50 -19.93 8.54
N LEU A 421 8.34 -21.24 8.29
CA LEU A 421 9.24 -22.31 8.74
C LEU A 421 10.13 -22.81 7.60
N ARG A 422 11.35 -23.25 7.93
CA ARG A 422 12.21 -23.97 6.98
C ARG A 422 11.82 -25.46 7.00
N PRO A 423 11.70 -26.12 5.84
CA PRO A 423 11.35 -27.53 5.80
C PRO A 423 12.41 -28.37 6.53
N GLN A 424 11.98 -29.19 7.48
CA GLN A 424 12.88 -30.13 8.13
C GLN A 424 13.22 -31.23 7.12
N LYS A 425 14.50 -31.43 6.81
CA LYS A 425 14.93 -32.63 6.10
C LYS A 425 14.64 -33.82 7.01
N ASN A 426 13.57 -34.57 6.72
CA ASN A 426 13.29 -35.83 7.40
C ASN A 426 14.51 -36.75 7.26
N LYS A 427 15.20 -37.00 8.39
CA LYS A 427 16.10 -38.14 8.52
C LYS A 427 15.24 -39.39 8.39
N LYS A 428 15.22 -39.99 7.19
CA LYS A 428 14.73 -41.36 7.04
C LYS A 428 15.52 -42.26 7.97
N ALA A 429 14.79 -43.06 8.72
CA ALA A 429 15.30 -44.09 9.62
C ALA A 429 16.24 -45.06 8.87
N ASP A 430 17.27 -45.47 9.59
CA ASP A 430 18.29 -46.47 9.23
C ASP A 430 17.69 -47.75 8.62
N CYS A 431 18.20 -48.13 7.45
CA CYS A 431 18.55 -49.52 7.14
C CYS A 431 20.02 -49.50 6.68
N LYS A 432 20.92 -49.92 7.57
CA LYS A 432 22.33 -50.18 7.24
C LYS A 432 22.45 -51.56 6.60
N GLU A 433 23.16 -51.64 5.48
CA GLU A 433 24.10 -52.73 5.21
C GLU A 433 25.44 -52.14 4.70
N PRO A 434 26.59 -52.79 4.98
CA PRO A 434 27.90 -52.16 5.00
C PRO A 434 28.69 -52.41 3.71
N GLY A 435 29.43 -51.40 3.23
CA GLY A 435 30.38 -51.60 2.13
C GLY A 435 31.10 -50.34 1.66
N GLU A 436 32.36 -50.23 2.10
CA GLU A 436 33.52 -49.69 1.37
C GLU A 436 33.80 -48.16 1.25
N SER A 437 34.89 -47.80 1.93
CA SER A 437 36.03 -46.93 1.55
C SER A 437 35.88 -45.40 1.41
N GLU A 438 36.40 -44.73 2.45
CA GLU A 438 37.37 -43.61 2.48
C GLU A 438 37.50 -42.65 1.28
N SER A 439 37.32 -41.34 1.53
CA SER A 439 38.42 -40.33 1.49
C SER A 439 37.96 -38.92 1.90
N GLN A 440 38.71 -38.34 2.84
CA GLN A 440 39.14 -36.93 3.09
C GLN A 440 38.41 -35.81 2.31
N ASP A 441 38.04 -34.63 2.84
CA ASP A 441 38.81 -33.75 3.73
C ASP A 441 37.96 -32.55 4.24
N SER A 442 38.39 -31.98 5.38
CA SER A 442 38.25 -30.59 5.86
C SER A 442 36.89 -29.98 6.26
N THR A 443 36.69 -29.96 7.59
CA THR A 443 36.31 -28.80 8.43
C THR A 443 35.79 -27.51 7.77
N GLN A 444 34.52 -27.17 8.06
CA GLN A 444 34.14 -25.81 8.43
C GLN A 444 32.96 -25.86 9.42
N THR A 445 33.30 -25.54 10.67
CA THR A 445 32.40 -25.19 11.77
C THR A 445 31.73 -23.85 11.48
N ASP A 446 30.41 -23.82 11.31
CA ASP A 446 29.62 -22.60 11.47
C ASP A 446 28.86 -22.69 12.77
N SER A 447 29.45 -22.06 13.78
CA SER A 447 28.87 -21.73 15.07
C SER A 447 27.67 -20.79 14.90
N GLU A 448 26.64 -21.09 15.67
CA GLU A 448 25.49 -20.24 15.96
C GLU A 448 25.92 -18.84 16.44
N ASP A 449 25.19 -17.81 16.01
CA ASP A 449 25.12 -16.54 16.75
C ASP A 449 23.67 -16.07 16.79
N TYR A 450 22.94 -16.60 17.77
CA TYR A 450 21.74 -15.99 18.36
C TYR A 450 21.83 -16.24 19.87
N THR A 451 22.66 -15.44 20.52
CA THR A 451 22.69 -15.23 21.98
C THR A 451 22.73 -13.72 22.20
N ASP A 452 22.02 -13.09 23.11
CA ASP A 452 21.09 -13.49 24.16
C ASP A 452 20.50 -12.18 24.70
N ASP A 453 19.21 -12.13 25.02
CA ASP A 453 18.79 -11.53 26.30
C ASP A 453 17.37 -12.02 26.60
N TYR A 454 17.27 -13.27 27.06
CA TYR A 454 16.37 -13.67 28.14
C TYR A 454 16.73 -15.11 28.52
N ARG A 455 17.70 -15.24 29.43
CA ARG A 455 18.00 -16.50 30.11
C ARG A 455 16.79 -16.96 30.91
N VAL A 456 16.07 -17.97 30.43
CA VAL A 456 15.27 -18.84 31.31
C VAL A 456 15.97 -20.17 31.40
N ARG A 457 16.55 -20.42 32.59
CA ARG A 457 17.13 -21.69 32.99
C ARG A 457 16.10 -22.79 32.77
N ALA A 458 16.52 -23.88 32.14
CA ALA A 458 15.86 -25.17 32.30
C ALA A 458 15.86 -25.52 33.79
N ILE A 459 14.70 -25.45 34.42
CA ILE A 459 14.40 -26.17 35.66
C ILE A 459 13.27 -27.10 35.29
N ALA A 460 13.56 -28.39 35.38
CA ALA A 460 12.54 -29.41 35.46
C ALA A 460 11.69 -29.11 36.70
N ASP A 461 10.48 -28.62 36.50
CA ASP A 461 9.40 -28.69 37.49
C ASP A 461 8.08 -28.34 36.80
N SER A 462 7.06 -29.14 37.09
CA SER A 462 5.70 -28.94 36.59
C SER A 462 5.26 -27.49 36.79
N PRO A 463 4.76 -26.78 35.77
CA PRO A 463 4.26 -25.44 36.00
C PRO A 463 2.93 -25.56 36.71
N GLY A 464 2.98 -25.38 38.03
CA GLY A 464 1.83 -25.07 38.87
C GLY A 464 1.25 -23.71 38.47
N ILE A 465 0.62 -23.67 37.31
CA ILE A 465 -0.27 -22.58 36.90
C ILE A 465 -1.65 -22.99 37.39
N ASP A 466 -2.11 -22.28 38.42
CA ASP A 466 -3.46 -22.40 38.92
C ASP A 466 -4.42 -21.87 37.84
N LEU A 467 -4.96 -22.79 37.03
CA LEU A 467 -5.75 -22.51 35.83
C LEU A 467 -7.00 -21.64 36.10
N GLU A 468 -7.46 -21.63 37.36
CA GLU A 468 -8.58 -20.80 37.82
C GLU A 468 -8.21 -19.32 38.00
N LYS A 469 -6.91 -18.97 38.03
CA LYS A 469 -6.42 -17.57 38.17
C LYS A 469 -6.07 -16.90 36.83
N LEU A 470 -6.12 -17.62 35.71
CA LEU A 470 -5.93 -17.04 34.38
C LEU A 470 -7.15 -16.19 34.01
N SER A 471 -6.92 -14.95 33.53
CA SER A 471 -8.00 -14.12 32.98
C SER A 471 -8.76 -14.87 31.89
N ASP A 472 -10.07 -14.67 31.75
CA ASP A 472 -10.87 -15.34 30.71
C ASP A 472 -10.42 -15.04 29.28
N ASN A 473 -9.57 -14.03 29.11
CA ASN A 473 -8.93 -13.64 27.85
C ASN A 473 -7.57 -14.32 27.58
N ALA A 474 -7.08 -15.20 28.47
CA ALA A 474 -5.82 -15.89 28.26
C ALA A 474 -5.91 -16.80 27.02
N ALA A 475 -4.93 -16.72 26.12
CA ALA A 475 -4.86 -17.55 24.90
C ALA A 475 -4.98 -19.07 25.20
N TYR A 476 -4.56 -19.48 26.40
CA TYR A 476 -4.73 -20.84 26.91
C TYR A 476 -6.20 -21.28 27.04
N LYS A 477 -7.12 -20.38 27.41
CA LYS A 477 -8.57 -20.67 27.51
C LYS A 477 -9.29 -20.64 26.16
N LYS A 478 -8.62 -20.23 25.08
CA LYS A 478 -9.17 -20.15 23.70
C LYS A 478 -8.47 -21.09 22.71
N LEU A 479 -7.73 -22.09 23.21
CA LEU A 479 -6.95 -23.04 22.41
C LEU A 479 -7.81 -23.81 21.40
N ASP A 480 -9.03 -24.21 21.76
CA ASP A 480 -9.94 -24.93 20.86
C ASP A 480 -10.43 -24.04 19.71
N GLN A 481 -10.77 -22.78 20.01
CA GLN A 481 -11.14 -21.76 19.00
C GLN A 481 -9.94 -21.44 18.09
N LEU A 482 -8.73 -21.34 18.65
CA LEU A 482 -7.48 -21.18 17.90
C LEU A 482 -7.24 -22.34 16.94
N THR A 483 -7.48 -23.54 17.43
CA THR A 483 -7.28 -24.75 16.66
C THR A 483 -8.28 -24.83 15.52
N GLU A 484 -9.56 -24.55 15.77
CA GLU A 484 -10.62 -24.56 14.76
C GLU A 484 -10.41 -23.48 13.69
N ALA A 485 -10.05 -22.24 14.06
CA ALA A 485 -9.82 -21.17 13.10
C ALA A 485 -8.58 -21.42 12.23
N ILE A 486 -7.50 -21.93 12.81
CA ILE A 486 -6.29 -22.24 12.04
C ILE A 486 -6.55 -23.37 11.02
N LEU A 487 -7.44 -24.31 11.35
CA LEU A 487 -7.81 -25.41 10.47
C LEU A 487 -8.64 -25.00 9.28
N SER A 488 -9.70 -24.26 9.56
CA SER A 488 -10.59 -23.70 8.56
C SER A 488 -9.93 -22.59 7.74
N GLY A 489 -8.74 -22.12 8.16
CA GLY A 489 -8.05 -20.98 7.54
C GLY A 489 -8.69 -19.64 7.89
N GLN A 490 -9.56 -19.61 8.91
CA GLN A 490 -10.23 -18.44 9.43
C GLN A 490 -9.26 -17.55 10.23
N LEU A 491 -9.53 -16.25 10.14
CA LEU A 491 -8.90 -15.24 10.98
C LEU A 491 -9.50 -15.30 12.39
N LEU A 492 -8.66 -15.32 13.43
CA LEU A 492 -9.14 -15.34 14.83
C LEU A 492 -8.84 -14.01 15.51
N GLU A 493 -9.86 -13.41 16.12
CA GLU A 493 -9.72 -12.12 16.74
C GLU A 493 -9.23 -12.25 18.19
N LEU A 494 -7.91 -12.20 18.42
CA LEU A 494 -7.37 -11.94 19.75
C LEU A 494 -7.44 -10.44 20.03
N VAL A 495 -8.64 -9.96 20.37
CA VAL A 495 -8.94 -8.60 20.84
C VAL A 495 -8.46 -7.52 19.86
N ARG A 496 -9.22 -7.21 18.81
CA ARG A 496 -8.91 -6.02 17.98
C ARG A 496 -9.52 -4.75 18.52
N PHE A 497 -10.67 -4.82 19.19
CA PHE A 497 -11.33 -3.67 19.76
C PHE A 497 -12.01 -4.05 21.07
N ALA A 498 -11.36 -3.78 22.20
CA ALA A 498 -12.11 -3.71 23.46
C ALA A 498 -12.99 -2.46 23.36
N ASN A 499 -14.32 -2.67 23.36
CA ASN A 499 -15.33 -1.63 23.49
C ASN A 499 -14.83 -0.44 24.33
N THR A 500 -14.42 0.64 23.68
CA THR A 500 -14.13 1.93 24.31
C THR A 500 -14.90 3.02 23.57
N GLY A 501 -16.19 2.76 23.37
CA GLY A 501 -17.16 3.83 23.42
C GLY A 501 -17.36 4.22 24.89
N ARG A 502 -16.50 5.12 25.39
CA ARG A 502 -16.84 6.17 26.36
C ARG A 502 -15.70 7.13 26.60
#